data_AF-A0A7S0GX34-F1
#
_entry.id   AF-A0A7S0GX34-F1
#
_cell.length_a   1.000
_cell.length_b   1.000
_cell.length_c   1.000
_cell.angle_alpha   90.00
_cell.angle_beta   90.00
_cell.angle_gamma   90.00
#
_symmetry.space_group_name_H-M   'P 1'
#
loop_
_entity.id
_entity.type
_entity.pdbx_description
1 polymer ?
#
loop_
_entity_poly.entity_id
_entity_poly.type
_entity_poly.pdbx_seq_one_letter_code
_entity_poly.pdbx_strand_id
1 'polypeptide(L)'
;DGSLNPSRILTSQVQRFRLWSNSLTISRSRVLRAAPLALILMHALTGRLNRRSLLPTAVCTPGFGVKVDSRWASGDGGGGYKTRRKRARLGTRDNSRLPKFGAEDAIRDPWISNSGGNSNSSLKNANGKGKASKKTNQTDVVVAVLGCLHGELTQAYKAIRTASKMANVSVDLVLVTGDFQAVRNSADLASMSVPQKYRHLRDFHLYHSGRKKAPYLTVYIGGNHEASNYHAELPAGGWVAPNIYYMGHCGILRFGGLRIVGSSGIFNYHHYESNRMEEFPLKSNHLRSIYHVRESEIERLIQAANADSNEVDILLTHDWPRGVAEYGDIKDLLKRKPYFKAEVRNGVLGSPAAARLLNALRPRFHFSSHLHVKFAAEIPESVCLNHTNKTTGGESPVKRGRSTKFLALDKVLPGRGFLQLLSIEPNKTKNARTNTSTPLQLHYDPAFLQTLSNFYNGKDTKLVHPIIIPQNFEATAPSSLPDGMGPSPLPERTNPQALAMANLLGAEDMRYS
;
A
#
# COMPACT_ATOMS: atom_id res chain seq x y z
N ASP A 1 29.70 57.43 32.57
CA ASP A 1 29.71 56.98 33.98
C ASP A 1 28.37 56.38 34.36
N GLY A 2 28.33 55.48 35.36
CA GLY A 2 27.11 54.83 35.89
C GLY A 2 26.51 53.73 34.99
N SER A 3 26.50 52.41 35.21
CA SER A 3 26.77 51.48 36.34
C SER A 3 25.54 50.95 37.11
N LEU A 4 25.34 49.61 37.06
CA LEU A 4 24.64 48.74 38.05
C LEU A 4 23.11 48.97 38.22
N ASN A 5 22.25 48.02 38.65
CA ASN A 5 22.30 46.54 38.76
C ASN A 5 20.84 45.98 38.70
N PRO A 6 20.59 44.67 38.47
CA PRO A 6 19.23 44.12 38.39
C PRO A 6 18.75 43.41 39.69
N SER A 7 17.42 43.31 39.93
CA SER A 7 16.80 42.12 40.58
C SER A 7 15.26 42.16 40.72
N ARG A 8 14.65 40.96 40.69
CA ARG A 8 13.39 40.51 41.35
C ARG A 8 12.08 41.32 41.24
N ILE A 9 11.08 40.69 40.60
CA ILE A 9 9.77 40.44 41.23
C ILE A 9 9.46 38.92 41.09
N LEU A 10 8.76 38.34 42.06
CA LEU A 10 8.42 36.92 42.14
C LEU A 10 6.89 36.69 42.00
N THR A 11 6.50 35.56 41.40
CA THR A 11 5.24 34.80 41.61
C THR A 11 3.97 35.51 42.12
N SER A 12 2.87 35.41 41.35
CA SER A 12 1.50 35.46 41.88
C SER A 12 0.81 34.09 41.73
N GLN A 13 0.12 33.62 42.77
CA GLN A 13 -0.52 32.28 42.79
C GLN A 13 -2.03 32.30 42.48
N VAL A 14 -2.48 31.15 41.97
CA VAL A 14 -3.77 30.47 42.18
C VAL A 14 -4.77 31.14 43.15
N GLN A 15 -5.97 31.46 42.63
CA GLN A 15 -7.30 31.43 43.27
C GLN A 15 -8.35 31.96 42.25
N ARG A 16 -9.65 31.58 42.20
CA ARG A 16 -10.47 30.58 42.93
C ARG A 16 -11.74 30.22 42.11
N PHE A 17 -12.44 29.14 42.48
CA PHE A 17 -13.77 28.74 41.96
C PHE A 17 -14.87 29.81 42.17
N ARG A 18 -15.88 29.89 41.27
CA ARG A 18 -17.33 29.62 41.54
C ARG A 18 -18.30 29.85 40.35
N LEU A 19 -19.58 29.52 40.59
CA LEU A 19 -20.80 29.62 39.74
C LEU A 19 -20.96 28.45 38.75
N TRP A 20 -21.81 27.43 38.95
CA TRP A 20 -23.16 27.24 39.54
C TRP A 20 -24.30 27.28 38.49
N SER A 21 -25.39 26.54 38.74
CA SER A 21 -26.27 25.95 37.72
C SER A 21 -27.72 26.47 37.76
N ASN A 22 -28.50 26.24 36.68
CA ASN A 22 -29.77 25.46 36.69
C ASN A 22 -30.66 25.67 35.45
N SER A 23 -31.17 24.56 34.89
CA SER A 23 -32.57 24.31 34.42
C SER A 23 -32.60 22.96 33.68
N LEU A 24 -33.19 21.89 34.24
CA LEU A 24 -34.60 21.45 34.10
C LEU A 24 -34.87 20.75 32.73
N THR A 25 -35.58 19.62 32.62
CA THR A 25 -36.67 19.09 33.48
C THR A 25 -36.81 17.55 33.41
N ILE A 26 -37.08 16.88 34.56
CA ILE A 26 -37.91 15.64 34.80
C ILE A 26 -37.87 14.48 33.76
N SER A 27 -37.56 13.23 34.12
CA SER A 27 -38.43 12.37 34.95
C SER A 27 -37.74 11.24 35.77
N ARG A 28 -38.51 10.59 36.66
CA ARG A 28 -38.14 9.50 37.60
C ARG A 28 -38.77 8.16 37.11
N SER A 29 -38.41 6.95 37.58
CA SER A 29 -38.26 6.55 38.99
C SER A 29 -37.80 5.09 39.24
N ARG A 30 -37.12 4.87 40.40
CA ARG A 30 -37.18 3.67 41.31
C ARG A 30 -36.69 2.30 40.77
N VAL A 31 -36.16 1.33 41.56
CA VAL A 31 -35.54 1.16 42.91
C VAL A 31 -35.07 -0.34 43.00
N LEU A 32 -34.21 -0.96 43.84
CA LEU A 32 -33.41 -0.77 45.10
C LEU A 32 -31.94 -1.25 44.85
N ARG A 33 -30.91 -0.99 45.69
CA ARG A 33 -30.37 -1.71 46.90
C ARG A 33 -30.36 -3.26 46.84
N ALA A 34 -29.36 -3.98 47.37
CA ALA A 34 -28.36 -3.64 48.40
C ALA A 34 -26.97 -4.33 48.23
N ALA A 35 -26.03 -4.04 49.15
CA ALA A 35 -24.71 -4.68 49.34
C ALA A 35 -24.43 -4.87 50.85
N PRO A 36 -23.38 -5.63 51.25
CA PRO A 36 -22.39 -5.07 52.19
C PRO A 36 -20.91 -5.51 51.94
N LEU A 37 -19.96 -5.01 52.76
CA LEU A 37 -18.50 -5.21 52.67
C LEU A 37 -17.85 -5.97 53.85
N ALA A 38 -16.67 -6.59 53.60
CA ALA A 38 -15.53 -6.85 54.51
C ALA A 38 -14.26 -7.11 53.62
N LEU A 39 -12.97 -6.78 53.88
CA LEU A 39 -12.07 -6.69 55.07
C LEU A 39 -11.55 -8.08 55.55
N ILE A 40 -10.27 -8.34 55.87
CA ILE A 40 -9.00 -7.54 55.95
C ILE A 40 -7.77 -8.47 55.64
N LEU A 41 -6.81 -8.14 54.75
CA LEU A 41 -5.48 -7.48 54.91
C LEU A 41 -4.31 -8.26 55.61
N MET A 42 -3.24 -8.56 54.83
CA MET A 42 -1.78 -8.65 55.13
C MET A 42 -1.18 -9.45 56.33
N HIS A 43 -0.33 -10.46 56.05
CA HIS A 43 1.04 -10.77 56.60
C HIS A 43 1.52 -12.19 56.13
N ALA A 44 2.76 -12.69 56.33
CA ALA A 44 4.10 -12.16 56.01
C ALA A 44 5.19 -13.29 56.07
N LEU A 45 6.28 -13.14 55.29
CA LEU A 45 7.64 -13.74 55.41
C LEU A 45 7.87 -15.19 55.94
N THR A 46 8.42 -16.08 55.08
CA THR A 46 9.51 -17.10 55.30
C THR A 46 9.63 -17.97 54.02
N GLY A 47 10.69 -18.72 53.69
CA GLY A 47 12.01 -18.96 54.30
C GLY A 47 13.03 -19.47 53.23
N ARG A 48 14.24 -19.89 53.65
CA ARG A 48 15.39 -20.15 52.74
C ARG A 48 15.40 -21.53 52.05
N LEU A 49 15.92 -21.54 50.82
CA LEU A 49 16.85 -22.50 50.19
C LEU A 49 16.85 -23.98 50.66
N ASN A 50 16.75 -24.91 49.70
CA ASN A 50 17.83 -25.89 49.53
C ASN A 50 17.94 -26.46 48.09
N ARG A 51 19.07 -27.10 47.77
CA ARG A 51 19.34 -27.78 46.49
C ARG A 51 19.35 -29.31 46.68
N ARG A 52 18.73 -30.08 45.78
CA ARG A 52 19.45 -31.05 44.89
C ARG A 52 18.50 -31.83 43.97
N SER A 53 19.11 -32.29 42.88
CA SER A 53 18.64 -33.17 41.80
C SER A 53 17.85 -34.41 42.22
N LEU A 54 16.85 -34.79 41.40
CA LEU A 54 16.78 -36.10 40.74
C LEU A 54 15.81 -36.08 39.54
N LEU A 55 15.99 -37.01 38.61
CA LEU A 55 15.18 -37.31 37.41
C LEU A 55 14.87 -38.82 37.44
N PRO A 56 13.94 -39.37 36.62
CA PRO A 56 12.77 -38.75 35.98
C PRO A 56 11.46 -39.58 36.18
N THR A 57 10.29 -38.96 36.09
CA THR A 57 9.02 -39.65 35.78
C THR A 57 8.17 -38.81 34.84
N ALA A 58 7.44 -39.47 33.93
CA ALA A 58 6.64 -38.81 32.90
C ALA A 58 5.14 -38.87 33.24
N VAL A 59 4.47 -37.71 33.19
CA VAL A 59 3.00 -37.59 33.17
C VAL A 59 2.63 -36.52 32.15
N CYS A 60 1.65 -36.80 31.29
CA CYS A 60 1.21 -35.90 30.24
C CYS A 60 0.09 -34.95 30.71
N THR A 61 0.16 -33.69 30.31
CA THR A 61 -1.01 -32.82 30.09
C THR A 61 -0.67 -31.72 29.07
N PRO A 62 -1.65 -31.18 28.29
CA PRO A 62 -1.34 -30.45 27.06
C PRO A 62 -1.23 -28.93 27.25
N GLY A 63 -0.06 -28.36 26.95
CA GLY A 63 0.11 -26.91 26.74
C GLY A 63 0.04 -26.55 25.25
N PHE A 64 -0.99 -25.79 24.85
CA PHE A 64 -1.15 -25.29 23.46
C PHE A 64 -0.18 -24.14 23.14
N GLY A 65 1.12 -24.46 23.06
CA GLY A 65 2.18 -23.52 22.67
C GLY A 65 2.50 -23.57 21.19
N VAL A 66 1.72 -22.88 20.33
CA VAL A 66 2.05 -22.74 18.91
C VAL A 66 3.27 -21.81 18.76
N LYS A 67 4.46 -22.41 18.67
CA LYS A 67 5.67 -21.70 18.22
C LYS A 67 5.50 -21.30 16.75
N VAL A 68 5.14 -20.04 16.52
CA VAL A 68 5.26 -19.41 15.20
C VAL A 68 6.76 -19.22 14.93
N ASP A 69 7.34 -20.15 14.19
CA ASP A 69 8.76 -20.13 13.84
C ASP A 69 9.02 -19.00 12.84
N SER A 70 9.59 -17.89 13.31
CA SER A 70 9.77 -16.64 12.57
C SER A 70 10.91 -16.70 11.53
N ARG A 71 11.09 -17.86 10.88
CA ARG A 71 12.15 -18.11 9.89
C ARG A 71 11.80 -17.64 8.47
N TRP A 72 12.02 -16.34 8.29
CA TRP A 72 12.45 -15.68 7.05
C TRP A 72 11.57 -15.80 5.79
N ALA A 73 10.94 -14.69 5.43
CA ALA A 73 10.53 -14.42 4.04
C ALA A 73 11.78 -14.33 3.14
N SER A 74 12.18 -15.45 2.53
CA SER A 74 13.27 -15.55 1.55
C SER A 74 13.07 -16.74 0.61
N GLY A 75 11.90 -16.78 -0.05
CA GLY A 75 11.48 -17.84 -0.97
C GLY A 75 12.19 -17.86 -2.34
N ASP A 76 13.51 -17.62 -2.38
CA ASP A 76 14.33 -17.65 -3.59
C ASP A 76 14.87 -19.08 -3.80
N GLY A 77 13.99 -19.96 -4.29
CA GLY A 77 14.22 -21.42 -4.36
C GLY A 77 15.32 -21.83 -5.35
N GLY A 78 16.55 -21.94 -4.86
CA GLY A 78 17.74 -22.34 -5.63
C GLY A 78 17.73 -23.80 -6.10
N GLY A 79 17.01 -24.09 -7.20
CA GLY A 79 17.05 -25.40 -7.87
C GLY A 79 18.39 -25.65 -8.56
N GLY A 80 19.18 -26.61 -8.06
CA GLY A 80 20.50 -26.94 -8.59
C GLY A 80 20.46 -27.57 -9.99
N TYR A 81 21.05 -26.89 -10.98
CA TYR A 81 21.16 -27.39 -12.35
C TYR A 81 22.22 -28.50 -12.47
N LYS A 82 21.79 -29.77 -12.60
CA LYS A 82 22.65 -30.85 -13.09
C LYS A 82 22.98 -30.63 -14.57
N THR A 83 24.25 -30.36 -14.88
CA THR A 83 24.74 -30.00 -16.21
C THR A 83 24.78 -31.19 -17.18
N ARG A 84 23.69 -31.42 -17.93
CA ARG A 84 23.67 -32.42 -19.01
C ARG A 84 24.09 -31.80 -20.35
N ARG A 85 25.40 -31.82 -20.65
CA ARG A 85 25.95 -31.35 -21.94
C ARG A 85 25.24 -32.02 -23.13
N LYS A 86 24.54 -31.23 -23.95
CA LYS A 86 24.23 -31.58 -25.35
C LYS A 86 24.99 -30.59 -26.26
N ARG A 87 25.69 -31.11 -27.28
CA ARG A 87 26.38 -30.28 -28.28
C ARG A 87 25.35 -29.42 -29.02
N ALA A 88 25.60 -28.12 -29.13
CA ALA A 88 24.88 -27.27 -30.05
C ALA A 88 25.33 -27.59 -31.49
N ARG A 89 24.38 -27.79 -32.41
CA ARG A 89 24.61 -27.54 -33.84
C ARG A 89 24.26 -26.09 -34.09
N LEU A 90 25.14 -25.33 -34.72
CA LEU A 90 24.77 -24.01 -35.23
C LEU A 90 23.71 -24.20 -36.32
N GLY A 91 22.61 -23.48 -36.19
CA GLY A 91 21.57 -23.37 -37.21
C GLY A 91 21.04 -21.95 -37.14
N THR A 92 21.28 -21.17 -38.19
CA THR A 92 20.82 -19.78 -38.30
C THR A 92 19.30 -19.75 -38.36
N ARG A 93 18.67 -19.31 -37.27
CA ARG A 93 17.25 -18.94 -37.24
C ARG A 93 17.14 -17.44 -37.07
N ASP A 94 16.33 -16.84 -37.94
CA ASP A 94 15.94 -15.44 -37.82
C ASP A 94 15.40 -15.16 -36.41
N ASN A 95 15.88 -14.08 -35.82
CA ASN A 95 15.66 -13.68 -34.43
C ASN A 95 14.74 -12.45 -34.32
N SER A 96 14.00 -12.15 -35.39
CA SER A 96 13.04 -11.02 -35.50
C SER A 96 11.89 -11.05 -34.47
N ARG A 97 11.59 -12.21 -33.88
CA ARG A 97 10.53 -12.35 -32.87
C ARG A 97 11.00 -11.89 -31.49
N LEU A 98 10.83 -10.60 -31.22
CA LEU A 98 10.79 -10.05 -29.85
C LEU A 98 9.96 -10.99 -28.95
N PRO A 99 10.41 -11.28 -27.71
CA PRO A 99 9.64 -12.11 -26.80
C PRO A 99 8.28 -11.46 -26.55
N LYS A 100 7.20 -12.24 -26.65
CA LYS A 100 5.86 -11.80 -26.25
C LYS A 100 5.85 -11.58 -24.73
N PHE A 101 6.19 -10.36 -24.32
CA PHE A 101 5.74 -9.79 -23.04
C PHE A 101 4.22 -9.97 -22.93
N GLY A 102 3.68 -10.01 -21.71
CA GLY A 102 2.30 -10.43 -21.42
C GLY A 102 1.15 -9.57 -22.00
N ALA A 103 1.37 -8.76 -23.03
CA ALA A 103 0.39 -7.88 -23.67
C ALA A 103 -0.90 -8.59 -24.11
N GLU A 104 -0.84 -9.86 -24.54
CA GLU A 104 -2.04 -10.66 -24.87
C GLU A 104 -2.86 -11.07 -23.64
N ASP A 105 -2.23 -11.18 -22.47
CA ASP A 105 -2.88 -11.48 -21.18
C ASP A 105 -3.33 -10.18 -20.48
N ALA A 106 -2.58 -9.09 -20.68
CA ALA A 106 -2.87 -7.76 -20.14
C ALA A 106 -4.13 -7.11 -20.73
N ILE A 107 -4.67 -7.61 -21.83
CA ILE A 107 -5.89 -7.07 -22.47
C ILE A 107 -7.11 -7.99 -22.33
N ARG A 108 -6.99 -9.13 -21.64
CA ARG A 108 -8.13 -10.02 -21.34
C ARG A 108 -8.84 -9.53 -20.09
N ASP A 109 -10.15 -9.74 -19.96
CA ASP A 109 -10.79 -9.56 -18.65
C ASP A 109 -10.28 -10.64 -17.70
N PRO A 110 -9.59 -10.29 -16.59
CA PRO A 110 -8.99 -11.29 -15.71
C PRO A 110 -10.02 -11.96 -14.78
N TRP A 111 -11.25 -11.44 -14.69
CA TRP A 111 -12.34 -11.99 -13.88
C TRP A 111 -13.27 -12.93 -14.67
N ILE A 112 -13.10 -13.05 -15.98
CA ILE A 112 -13.87 -13.98 -16.83
C ILE A 112 -13.05 -15.25 -17.09
N SER A 113 -13.56 -16.39 -16.62
CA SER A 113 -13.00 -17.71 -16.97
C SER A 113 -13.44 -18.14 -18.37
N ASN A 114 -12.53 -18.72 -19.16
CA ASN A 114 -12.80 -19.18 -20.53
C ASN A 114 -13.60 -20.51 -20.56
N SER A 115 -14.85 -20.49 -20.10
CA SER A 115 -15.82 -21.57 -20.32
C SER A 115 -16.60 -21.36 -21.62
N GLY A 116 -15.90 -21.44 -22.75
CA GLY A 116 -16.46 -21.20 -24.10
C GLY A 116 -15.55 -20.34 -24.96
N GLY A 117 -15.46 -20.67 -26.26
CA GLY A 117 -14.52 -20.05 -27.18
C GLY A 117 -14.94 -18.69 -27.73
N ASN A 118 -14.81 -17.62 -26.93
CA ASN A 118 -14.67 -16.26 -27.48
C ASN A 118 -13.87 -15.37 -26.52
N SER A 119 -12.85 -14.66 -27.03
CA SER A 119 -11.90 -13.94 -26.18
C SER A 119 -12.44 -12.57 -25.76
N ASN A 120 -13.20 -12.54 -24.67
CA ASN A 120 -13.68 -11.29 -24.05
C ASN A 120 -12.50 -10.47 -23.51
N SER A 121 -12.19 -9.39 -24.22
CA SER A 121 -11.17 -8.41 -23.84
C SER A 121 -11.72 -7.42 -22.80
N SER A 122 -10.89 -7.01 -21.83
CA SER A 122 -11.21 -5.91 -20.91
C SER A 122 -11.32 -4.56 -21.63
N LEU A 123 -10.81 -4.47 -22.86
CA LEU A 123 -10.78 -3.28 -23.71
C LEU A 123 -11.45 -3.60 -25.05
N LYS A 124 -12.43 -2.79 -25.46
CA LYS A 124 -13.24 -3.15 -26.63
C LYS A 124 -12.55 -2.72 -27.93
N ASN A 125 -12.34 -3.69 -28.81
CA ASN A 125 -11.84 -3.45 -30.16
C ASN A 125 -12.77 -2.50 -30.95
N ALA A 126 -12.21 -1.41 -31.48
CA ALA A 126 -12.96 -0.43 -32.26
C ALA A 126 -13.31 -0.90 -33.69
N ASN A 127 -12.74 -2.03 -34.15
CA ASN A 127 -12.69 -2.43 -35.57
C ASN A 127 -13.35 -3.79 -35.87
N GLY A 128 -14.43 -4.14 -35.17
CA GLY A 128 -15.25 -5.34 -35.44
C GLY A 128 -16.51 -5.03 -36.26
N LYS A 129 -16.56 -5.39 -37.55
CA LYS A 129 -17.80 -5.37 -38.35
C LYS A 129 -18.75 -6.51 -37.93
N GLY A 130 -19.41 -6.37 -36.77
CA GLY A 130 -20.36 -7.35 -36.28
C GLY A 130 -21.12 -6.91 -35.02
N LYS A 131 -22.43 -6.68 -35.16
CA LYS A 131 -23.48 -6.49 -34.13
C LYS A 131 -23.07 -5.80 -32.80
N ALA A 132 -23.51 -4.54 -32.66
CA ALA A 132 -23.69 -3.83 -31.37
C ALA A 132 -22.44 -3.59 -30.51
N SER A 133 -21.38 -3.02 -31.09
CA SER A 133 -20.23 -2.50 -30.31
C SER A 133 -20.65 -1.32 -29.41
N LYS A 134 -20.83 -1.54 -28.10
CA LYS A 134 -20.76 -0.45 -27.11
C LYS A 134 -19.37 0.17 -27.17
N LYS A 135 -19.22 1.36 -27.77
CA LYS A 135 -17.98 2.15 -27.73
C LYS A 135 -17.46 2.28 -26.28
N THR A 136 -16.16 2.47 -26.11
CA THR A 136 -15.64 3.07 -24.86
C THR A 136 -16.25 4.46 -24.72
N ASN A 137 -16.75 4.81 -23.52
CA ASN A 137 -17.28 6.15 -23.32
C ASN A 137 -16.11 7.14 -23.30
N GLN A 138 -16.30 8.35 -23.83
CA GLN A 138 -15.26 9.40 -23.87
C GLN A 138 -14.90 9.96 -22.47
N THR A 139 -15.49 9.38 -21.42
CA THR A 139 -15.33 9.68 -20.00
C THR A 139 -14.60 8.57 -19.23
N ASP A 140 -14.39 7.39 -19.82
CA ASP A 140 -13.64 6.31 -19.16
C ASP A 140 -12.17 6.72 -18.98
N VAL A 141 -11.54 6.28 -17.88
CA VAL A 141 -10.10 6.40 -17.65
C VAL A 141 -9.44 5.06 -17.96
N VAL A 142 -8.46 5.04 -18.86
CA VAL A 142 -7.72 3.82 -19.20
C VAL A 142 -6.49 3.68 -18.31
N VAL A 143 -6.53 2.68 -17.43
CA VAL A 143 -5.51 2.43 -16.41
C VAL A 143 -4.66 1.22 -16.78
N ALA A 144 -3.34 1.38 -16.70
CA ALA A 144 -2.37 0.29 -16.77
C ALA A 144 -1.88 -0.07 -15.36
N VAL A 145 -2.29 -1.22 -14.84
CA VAL A 145 -1.88 -1.72 -13.52
C VAL A 145 -0.64 -2.61 -13.66
N LEU A 146 0.37 -2.39 -12.83
CA LEU A 146 1.62 -3.15 -12.76
C LEU A 146 1.79 -3.84 -11.40
N GLY A 147 2.33 -5.06 -11.44
CA GLY A 147 2.82 -5.77 -10.26
C GLY A 147 4.18 -5.25 -9.78
N CYS A 148 4.94 -6.09 -9.06
CA CYS A 148 6.27 -5.72 -8.57
C CYS A 148 7.21 -5.29 -9.72
N LEU A 149 7.74 -4.07 -9.66
CA LEU A 149 8.53 -3.50 -10.75
C LEU A 149 10.01 -3.91 -10.72
N HIS A 150 10.60 -4.07 -9.52
CA HIS A 150 12.04 -4.29 -9.27
C HIS A 150 12.95 -3.39 -10.15
N GLY A 151 12.54 -2.13 -10.33
CA GLY A 151 13.26 -1.12 -11.12
C GLY A 151 13.22 -1.27 -12.65
N GLU A 152 12.45 -2.20 -13.23
CA GLU A 152 12.42 -2.49 -14.69
C GLU A 152 11.54 -1.51 -15.52
N LEU A 153 11.62 -0.20 -15.24
CA LEU A 153 10.78 0.85 -15.84
C LEU A 153 10.75 0.83 -17.37
N THR A 154 11.91 0.66 -18.03
CA THR A 154 11.99 0.67 -19.50
C THR A 154 11.21 -0.48 -20.11
N GLN A 155 11.26 -1.67 -19.48
CA GLN A 155 10.55 -2.87 -19.93
C GLN A 155 9.05 -2.76 -19.62
N ALA A 156 8.69 -2.23 -18.45
CA ALA A 156 7.29 -1.96 -18.09
C ALA A 156 6.63 -1.00 -19.09
N TYR A 157 7.23 0.16 -19.37
CA TYR A 157 6.71 1.11 -20.37
C TYR A 157 6.72 0.55 -21.80
N LYS A 158 7.66 -0.34 -22.15
CA LYS A 158 7.66 -1.06 -23.44
C LYS A 158 6.49 -2.06 -23.54
N ALA A 159 6.17 -2.76 -22.46
CA ALA A 159 5.02 -3.65 -22.38
C ALA A 159 3.70 -2.87 -22.46
N ILE A 160 3.57 -1.77 -21.73
CA ILE A 160 2.40 -0.87 -21.78
C ILE A 160 2.18 -0.36 -23.20
N ARG A 161 3.19 0.22 -23.87
CA ARG A 161 3.09 0.66 -25.28
C ARG A 161 2.66 -0.46 -26.24
N THR A 162 3.11 -1.69 -25.99
CA THR A 162 2.73 -2.86 -26.81
C THR A 162 1.26 -3.23 -26.60
N ALA A 163 0.81 -3.35 -25.34
CA ALA A 163 -0.58 -3.68 -25.00
C ALA A 163 -1.58 -2.59 -25.43
N SER A 164 -1.22 -1.32 -25.22
CA SER A 164 -1.98 -0.13 -25.68
C SER A 164 -2.22 -0.16 -27.19
N LYS A 165 -1.16 -0.41 -27.99
CA LYS A 165 -1.29 -0.56 -29.45
C LYS A 165 -2.13 -1.78 -29.84
N MET A 166 -2.00 -2.91 -29.14
CA MET A 166 -2.76 -4.12 -29.45
C MET A 166 -4.26 -4.01 -29.15
N ALA A 167 -4.65 -3.27 -28.11
CA ALA A 167 -6.05 -2.98 -27.80
C ALA A 167 -6.60 -1.72 -28.49
N ASN A 168 -5.77 -0.97 -29.21
CA ASN A 168 -6.10 0.33 -29.82
C ASN A 168 -6.67 1.33 -28.80
N VAL A 169 -5.98 1.50 -27.67
CA VAL A 169 -6.33 2.47 -26.61
C VAL A 169 -5.13 3.36 -26.25
N SER A 170 -5.41 4.62 -25.87
CA SER A 170 -4.45 5.40 -25.07
C SER A 170 -4.43 4.86 -23.63
N VAL A 171 -3.39 5.20 -22.86
CA VAL A 171 -3.31 4.93 -21.41
C VAL A 171 -3.15 6.27 -20.71
N ASP A 172 -4.07 6.58 -19.80
CA ASP A 172 -4.11 7.86 -19.09
C ASP A 172 -3.27 7.81 -17.80
N LEU A 173 -3.25 6.65 -17.14
CA LEU A 173 -2.62 6.45 -15.84
C LEU A 173 -1.96 5.07 -15.75
N VAL A 174 -0.76 5.02 -15.17
CA VAL A 174 -0.07 3.79 -14.75
C VAL A 174 -0.12 3.72 -13.22
N LEU A 175 -0.54 2.58 -12.69
CA LEU A 175 -0.53 2.28 -11.25
C LEU A 175 0.46 1.15 -10.96
N VAL A 176 1.43 1.36 -10.05
CA VAL A 176 2.38 0.32 -9.63
C VAL A 176 2.13 -0.10 -8.19
N THR A 177 1.94 -1.40 -7.98
CA THR A 177 1.55 -2.00 -6.69
C THR A 177 2.74 -2.38 -5.80
N GLY A 178 3.83 -1.59 -5.81
CA GLY A 178 5.02 -1.82 -4.97
C GLY A 178 6.21 -2.49 -5.66
N ASP A 179 7.28 -2.68 -4.87
CA ASP A 179 8.65 -2.97 -5.32
C ASP A 179 9.07 -2.05 -6.48
N PHE A 180 8.81 -0.75 -6.37
CA PHE A 180 9.10 0.23 -7.41
C PHE A 180 10.61 0.38 -7.63
N GLN A 181 11.37 0.36 -6.54
CA GLN A 181 12.82 0.46 -6.47
C GLN A 181 13.36 1.84 -6.85
N ALA A 182 12.91 2.89 -6.15
CA ALA A 182 13.23 4.31 -6.39
C ALA A 182 14.70 4.72 -6.06
N VAL A 183 15.69 3.93 -6.47
CA VAL A 183 17.12 4.14 -6.19
C VAL A 183 17.69 5.28 -7.05
N ARG A 184 18.04 6.41 -6.41
CA ARG A 184 18.54 7.61 -7.10
C ARG A 184 20.02 7.46 -7.50
N ASN A 185 20.82 6.80 -6.67
CA ASN A 185 22.26 6.62 -6.81
C ASN A 185 22.78 5.43 -5.96
N SER A 186 24.09 5.20 -6.00
CA SER A 186 24.78 4.10 -5.30
C SER A 186 24.55 4.07 -3.78
N ALA A 187 24.36 5.21 -3.11
CA ALA A 187 24.18 5.29 -1.66
C ALA A 187 22.80 4.78 -1.20
N ASP A 188 21.74 5.02 -1.98
CA ASP A 188 20.39 4.53 -1.65
C ASP A 188 20.33 2.99 -1.61
N LEU A 189 21.22 2.29 -2.34
CA LEU A 189 21.32 0.81 -2.30
C LEU A 189 21.59 0.27 -0.88
N ALA A 190 22.25 1.05 -0.02
CA ALA A 190 22.49 0.65 1.37
C ALA A 190 21.19 0.49 2.17
N SER A 191 20.16 1.28 1.84
CA SER A 191 18.83 1.28 2.50
C SER A 191 17.94 0.09 2.12
N MET A 192 18.28 -0.66 1.07
CA MET A 192 17.45 -1.74 0.57
C MET A 192 17.60 -3.01 1.42
N SER A 193 16.49 -3.59 1.92
CA SER A 193 16.49 -4.94 2.53
C SER A 193 16.55 -6.05 1.46
N VAL A 194 17.55 -5.97 0.58
CA VAL A 194 17.85 -6.89 -0.51
C VAL A 194 19.28 -7.43 -0.32
N PRO A 195 19.55 -8.75 -0.48
CA PRO A 195 20.90 -9.30 -0.40
C PRO A 195 21.88 -8.60 -1.33
N GLN A 196 23.11 -8.33 -0.87
CA GLN A 196 24.09 -7.48 -1.57
C GLN A 196 24.27 -7.82 -3.06
N LYS A 197 24.31 -9.11 -3.42
CA LYS A 197 24.43 -9.61 -4.80
C LYS A 197 23.28 -9.21 -5.76
N TYR A 198 22.16 -8.72 -5.23
CA TYR A 198 20.97 -8.32 -5.99
C TYR A 198 20.68 -6.81 -5.91
N ARG A 199 21.51 -6.03 -5.18
CA ARG A 199 21.39 -4.57 -5.08
C ARG A 199 21.92 -3.94 -6.37
N HIS A 200 21.02 -3.43 -7.22
CA HIS A 200 21.34 -2.85 -8.52
C HIS A 200 20.55 -1.55 -8.72
N LEU A 201 21.17 -0.52 -9.33
CA LEU A 201 20.51 0.77 -9.59
C LEU A 201 19.25 0.66 -10.46
N ARG A 202 19.23 -0.30 -11.39
CA ARG A 202 18.17 -0.50 -12.39
C ARG A 202 17.91 0.79 -13.18
N ASP A 203 16.68 1.07 -13.61
CA ASP A 203 16.39 2.20 -14.49
C ASP A 203 16.14 3.53 -13.76
N PHE A 204 15.70 3.53 -12.49
CA PHE A 204 15.06 4.70 -11.89
C PHE A 204 15.97 5.94 -11.85
N HIS A 205 17.27 5.77 -11.56
CA HIS A 205 18.23 6.88 -11.56
C HIS A 205 18.26 7.66 -12.89
N LEU A 206 17.92 7.04 -14.02
CA LEU A 206 17.85 7.70 -15.33
C LEU A 206 16.61 8.59 -15.45
N TYR A 207 15.51 8.26 -14.79
CA TYR A 207 14.30 9.07 -14.73
C TYR A 207 14.46 10.22 -13.72
N HIS A 208 15.03 9.91 -12.56
CA HIS A 208 15.32 10.89 -11.50
C HIS A 208 16.33 11.97 -11.95
N SER A 209 17.33 11.59 -12.76
CA SER A 209 18.31 12.54 -13.35
C SER A 209 17.87 13.18 -14.67
N GLY A 210 16.59 13.09 -15.06
CA GLY A 210 16.04 13.68 -16.30
C GLY A 210 16.50 13.03 -17.61
N ARG A 211 17.48 12.12 -17.59
CA ARG A 211 18.01 11.39 -18.77
C ARG A 211 16.94 10.55 -19.49
N LYS A 212 15.85 10.21 -18.80
CA LYS A 212 14.61 9.65 -19.35
C LYS A 212 13.42 10.39 -18.73
N LYS A 213 12.33 10.55 -19.48
CA LYS A 213 11.03 11.04 -18.96
C LYS A 213 10.02 9.89 -18.97
N ALA A 214 9.16 9.79 -17.94
CA ALA A 214 8.11 8.78 -17.94
C ALA A 214 7.03 9.14 -18.99
N PRO A 215 6.69 8.22 -19.92
CA PRO A 215 5.80 8.50 -21.05
C PRO A 215 4.31 8.51 -20.67
N TYR A 216 3.99 8.16 -19.43
CA TYR A 216 2.65 8.17 -18.85
C TYR A 216 2.76 8.68 -17.41
N LEU A 217 1.70 9.31 -16.89
CA LEU A 217 1.59 9.56 -15.46
C LEU A 217 1.65 8.22 -14.72
N THR A 218 2.59 8.08 -13.81
CA THR A 218 2.88 6.84 -13.07
C THR A 218 2.74 7.11 -11.59
N VAL A 219 1.71 6.55 -10.95
CA VAL A 219 1.46 6.62 -9.51
C VAL A 219 1.83 5.28 -8.88
N TYR A 220 2.50 5.29 -7.72
CA TYR A 220 2.89 4.04 -7.05
C TYR A 220 2.82 4.09 -5.52
N ILE A 221 2.52 2.93 -4.95
CA ILE A 221 2.79 2.61 -3.54
C ILE A 221 4.13 1.86 -3.45
N GLY A 222 4.79 1.88 -2.29
CA GLY A 222 6.01 1.11 -2.03
C GLY A 222 5.73 -0.36 -1.71
N GLY A 223 6.68 -1.23 -2.01
CA GLY A 223 6.74 -2.62 -1.54
C GLY A 223 7.83 -2.81 -0.47
N ASN A 224 8.56 -3.92 -0.54
CA ASN A 224 9.63 -4.25 0.41
C ASN A 224 11.05 -4.22 -0.20
N HIS A 225 11.18 -4.06 -1.53
CA HIS A 225 12.45 -3.84 -2.22
C HIS A 225 12.61 -2.38 -2.67
N GLU A 226 12.66 -1.46 -1.71
CA GLU A 226 12.65 -0.02 -1.96
C GLU A 226 13.94 0.70 -1.54
N ALA A 227 14.17 1.88 -2.13
CA ALA A 227 15.06 2.90 -1.59
C ALA A 227 14.36 3.56 -0.39
N SER A 228 14.26 2.82 0.72
CA SER A 228 13.39 3.18 1.85
C SER A 228 13.77 4.49 2.52
N ASN A 229 15.04 4.91 2.43
CA ASN A 229 15.46 6.24 2.85
C ASN A 229 14.80 7.36 2.04
N TYR A 230 14.74 7.23 0.71
CA TYR A 230 14.09 8.22 -0.15
C TYR A 230 12.56 8.21 0.01
N HIS A 231 11.94 7.06 0.30
CA HIS A 231 10.51 7.02 0.60
C HIS A 231 10.17 7.67 1.95
N ALA A 232 11.04 7.59 2.96
CA ALA A 232 10.87 8.29 4.24
C ALA A 232 11.09 9.82 4.14
N GLU A 233 11.71 10.32 3.07
CA GLU A 233 11.72 11.75 2.75
C GLU A 233 10.33 12.27 2.30
N LEU A 234 9.39 11.38 1.95
CA LEU A 234 8.09 11.70 1.35
C LEU A 234 6.92 10.92 2.03
N PRO A 235 6.70 11.06 3.35
CA PRO A 235 5.74 10.23 4.09
C PRO A 235 4.28 10.41 3.64
N ALA A 236 3.89 11.62 3.21
CA ALA A 236 2.58 11.95 2.62
C ALA A 236 2.58 11.91 1.07
N GLY A 237 3.65 11.41 0.46
CA GLY A 237 3.83 11.32 -1.00
C GLY A 237 4.55 12.52 -1.64
N GLY A 238 4.77 12.41 -2.94
CA GLY A 238 5.46 13.42 -3.75
C GLY A 238 5.95 12.87 -5.09
N TRP A 239 6.31 13.77 -6.01
CA TRP A 239 7.01 13.41 -7.24
C TRP A 239 8.42 12.95 -6.95
N VAL A 240 8.79 11.78 -7.48
CA VAL A 240 10.16 11.25 -7.39
C VAL A 240 10.94 11.41 -8.70
N ALA A 241 10.22 11.61 -9.80
CA ALA A 241 10.74 11.99 -11.11
C ALA A 241 9.59 12.61 -11.94
N PRO A 242 9.88 13.26 -13.09
CA PRO A 242 8.85 13.81 -13.97
C PRO A 242 7.86 12.73 -14.43
N ASN A 243 6.56 12.99 -14.24
CA ASN A 243 5.45 12.03 -14.44
C ASN A 243 5.50 10.78 -13.52
N ILE A 244 6.27 10.76 -12.43
CA ILE A 244 6.30 9.65 -11.45
C ILE A 244 6.03 10.16 -10.03
N TYR A 245 4.90 9.75 -9.44
CA TYR A 245 4.41 10.18 -8.12
C TYR A 245 4.32 9.01 -7.13
N TYR A 246 4.98 9.15 -5.98
CA TYR A 246 4.88 8.24 -4.85
C TYR A 246 3.69 8.62 -3.97
N MET A 247 2.84 7.65 -3.60
CA MET A 247 1.66 7.87 -2.75
C MET A 247 1.96 8.10 -1.26
N GLY A 248 3.24 8.03 -0.84
CA GLY A 248 3.61 8.10 0.57
C GLY A 248 3.47 6.76 1.28
N HIS A 249 3.62 6.76 2.61
CA HIS A 249 3.38 5.56 3.42
C HIS A 249 1.90 5.14 3.32
N CYS A 250 1.00 6.12 3.36
CA CYS A 250 -0.38 5.96 2.88
C CYS A 250 -0.87 7.26 2.22
N GLY A 251 -1.84 7.14 1.31
CA GLY A 251 -2.35 8.29 0.56
C GLY A 251 -3.72 8.05 -0.09
N ILE A 252 -4.48 9.12 -0.30
CA ILE A 252 -5.66 9.12 -1.17
C ILE A 252 -5.52 10.23 -2.22
N LEU A 253 -5.72 9.86 -3.48
CA LEU A 253 -5.56 10.71 -4.67
C LEU A 253 -6.83 10.71 -5.51
N ARG A 254 -7.01 11.76 -6.32
CA ARG A 254 -8.06 11.82 -7.36
C ARG A 254 -7.45 12.05 -8.74
N PHE A 255 -7.92 11.28 -9.73
CA PHE A 255 -7.49 11.40 -11.12
C PHE A 255 -8.65 11.05 -12.07
N GLY A 256 -9.01 11.96 -12.98
CA GLY A 256 -10.06 11.72 -13.98
C GLY A 256 -11.45 11.37 -13.42
N GLY A 257 -11.74 11.74 -12.17
CA GLY A 257 -12.96 11.37 -11.45
C GLY A 257 -12.87 10.05 -10.67
N LEU A 258 -11.76 9.31 -10.77
CA LEU A 258 -11.48 8.15 -9.91
C LEU A 258 -10.91 8.60 -8.55
N ARG A 259 -11.35 7.95 -7.47
CA ARG A 259 -10.78 8.05 -6.11
C ARG A 259 -9.90 6.83 -5.82
N ILE A 260 -8.61 7.07 -5.58
CA ILE A 260 -7.56 6.05 -5.49
C ILE A 260 -6.92 6.08 -4.11
N VAL A 261 -7.09 5.02 -3.33
CA VAL A 261 -6.47 4.81 -2.01
C VAL A 261 -5.23 3.94 -2.17
N GLY A 262 -4.15 4.25 -1.46
CA GLY A 262 -2.92 3.46 -1.46
C GLY A 262 -2.30 3.32 -0.08
N SER A 263 -1.85 2.10 0.24
CA SER A 263 -1.04 1.77 1.41
C SER A 263 0.25 1.10 0.97
N SER A 264 1.39 1.66 1.38
CA SER A 264 2.74 1.17 1.05
C SER A 264 3.25 0.16 2.07
N GLY A 265 4.04 -0.81 1.60
CA GLY A 265 4.77 -1.74 2.44
C GLY A 265 4.12 -3.12 2.59
N ILE A 266 4.58 -3.89 3.58
CA ILE A 266 4.00 -5.20 3.94
C ILE A 266 3.66 -5.27 5.43
N PHE A 267 2.66 -6.06 5.78
CA PHE A 267 2.30 -6.31 7.17
C PHE A 267 3.38 -7.12 7.91
N ASN A 268 3.72 -6.67 9.13
CA ASN A 268 4.55 -7.41 10.06
C ASN A 268 4.07 -7.16 11.49
N TYR A 269 3.61 -8.21 12.18
CA TYR A 269 2.92 -8.06 13.46
C TYR A 269 3.78 -7.43 14.57
N HIS A 270 5.10 -7.57 14.54
CA HIS A 270 6.00 -6.93 15.52
C HIS A 270 6.05 -5.40 15.40
N HIS A 271 5.63 -4.85 14.26
CA HIS A 271 5.77 -3.42 13.94
C HIS A 271 4.43 -2.74 13.68
N TYR A 272 3.36 -3.49 13.43
CA TYR A 272 2.06 -2.96 13.03
C TYR A 272 1.47 -1.96 14.06
N GLU A 273 1.53 -2.29 15.35
CA GLU A 273 1.06 -1.45 16.46
C GLU A 273 2.11 -0.41 16.93
N SER A 274 3.26 -0.30 16.25
CA SER A 274 4.37 0.58 16.65
C SER A 274 4.45 1.85 15.80
N ASN A 275 4.90 2.96 16.40
CA ASN A 275 5.18 4.19 15.65
C ASN A 275 6.39 4.02 14.70
N ARG A 276 6.63 5.02 13.85
CA ARG A 276 7.84 5.11 13.02
C ARG A 276 8.97 5.74 13.83
N MET A 277 9.98 4.94 14.13
CA MET A 277 11.13 5.28 14.98
C MET A 277 12.47 4.98 14.28
N GLU A 278 12.43 4.81 12.96
CA GLU A 278 13.58 4.41 12.15
C GLU A 278 14.61 5.54 12.01
N GLU A 279 15.69 5.43 12.79
CA GLU A 279 16.87 6.30 12.68
C GLU A 279 17.65 6.12 11.36
N PHE A 280 18.21 7.22 10.85
CA PHE A 280 19.10 7.27 9.68
C PHE A 280 20.56 7.56 10.08
N PRO A 281 21.57 6.94 9.43
CA PRO A 281 21.45 5.89 8.41
C PRO A 281 20.88 4.58 8.97
N LEU A 282 20.12 3.86 8.14
CA LEU A 282 19.31 2.71 8.59
C LEU A 282 20.15 1.57 9.16
N LYS A 283 19.92 1.28 10.44
CA LYS A 283 20.43 0.10 11.16
C LYS A 283 19.77 -1.19 10.62
N SER A 284 20.37 -2.35 10.89
CA SER A 284 19.95 -3.64 10.32
C SER A 284 18.52 -4.08 10.67
N ASN A 285 17.98 -3.62 11.80
CA ASN A 285 16.57 -3.72 12.17
C ASN A 285 15.70 -2.74 11.36
N HIS A 286 16.10 -1.47 11.29
CA HIS A 286 15.36 -0.40 10.61
C HIS A 286 15.24 -0.63 9.10
N LEU A 287 16.22 -1.30 8.47
CA LEU A 287 16.15 -1.76 7.07
C LEU A 287 14.88 -2.55 6.75
N ARG A 288 14.28 -3.24 7.74
CA ARG A 288 13.03 -4.00 7.59
C ARG A 288 11.82 -3.25 8.11
N SER A 289 11.91 -2.66 9.30
CA SER A 289 10.76 -2.00 9.94
C SER A 289 10.26 -0.79 9.14
N ILE A 290 11.13 -0.10 8.40
CA ILE A 290 10.78 1.08 7.62
C ILE A 290 9.67 0.84 6.58
N TYR A 291 9.63 -0.32 5.92
CA TYR A 291 8.58 -0.65 4.94
C TYR A 291 7.45 -1.50 5.56
N HIS A 292 7.42 -1.69 6.88
CA HIS A 292 6.29 -2.35 7.52
C HIS A 292 5.12 -1.37 7.70
N VAL A 293 3.92 -1.82 7.32
CA VAL A 293 2.65 -1.10 7.47
C VAL A 293 2.35 -0.86 8.95
N ARG A 294 1.84 0.33 9.31
CA ARG A 294 1.39 0.67 10.68
C ARG A 294 -0.13 0.77 10.79
N GLU A 295 -0.70 0.45 11.96
CA GLU A 295 -2.14 0.59 12.21
C GLU A 295 -2.60 2.04 12.11
N SER A 296 -1.80 3.00 12.59
CA SER A 296 -2.07 4.44 12.50
C SER A 296 -2.12 4.97 11.06
N GLU A 297 -1.66 4.20 10.07
CA GLU A 297 -1.79 4.49 8.64
C GLU A 297 -3.08 3.90 8.08
N ILE A 298 -3.45 2.69 8.52
CA ILE A 298 -4.68 2.00 8.14
C ILE A 298 -5.91 2.73 8.67
N GLU A 299 -5.94 3.11 9.94
CA GLU A 299 -7.08 3.84 10.53
C GLU A 299 -7.23 5.23 9.89
N ARG A 300 -6.12 5.90 9.59
CA ARG A 300 -6.12 7.20 8.91
C ARG A 300 -6.67 7.11 7.49
N LEU A 301 -6.34 6.05 6.75
CA LEU A 301 -6.96 5.77 5.45
C LEU A 301 -8.46 5.49 5.57
N ILE A 302 -8.88 4.69 6.56
CA ILE A 302 -10.29 4.35 6.77
C ILE A 302 -11.11 5.58 7.14
N GLN A 303 -10.61 6.42 8.05
CA GLN A 303 -11.23 7.68 8.45
C GLN A 303 -11.33 8.65 7.26
N ALA A 304 -10.22 8.90 6.56
CA ALA A 304 -10.19 9.82 5.41
C ALA A 304 -11.06 9.36 4.24
N ALA A 305 -11.09 8.06 3.96
CA ALA A 305 -11.95 7.52 2.92
C ALA A 305 -13.44 7.69 3.29
N ASN A 306 -13.84 7.25 4.49
CA ASN A 306 -15.26 7.28 4.89
C ASN A 306 -15.79 8.69 5.26
N ALA A 307 -14.91 9.69 5.41
CA ALA A 307 -15.29 11.09 5.61
C ALA A 307 -15.78 11.82 4.34
N ASP A 308 -15.61 11.25 3.14
CA ASP A 308 -16.18 11.76 1.90
C ASP A 308 -17.19 10.75 1.32
N SER A 309 -18.34 11.24 0.86
CA SER A 309 -19.43 10.41 0.33
C SER A 309 -19.16 9.80 -1.06
N ASN A 310 -18.06 10.15 -1.70
CA ASN A 310 -17.56 9.47 -2.90
C ASN A 310 -16.84 8.18 -2.52
N GLU A 311 -17.45 7.05 -2.89
CA GLU A 311 -16.89 5.71 -2.75
C GLU A 311 -15.45 5.59 -3.29
N VAL A 312 -14.68 4.63 -2.77
CA VAL A 312 -13.35 4.30 -3.31
C VAL A 312 -13.50 3.52 -4.61
N ASP A 313 -12.89 3.99 -5.69
CA ASP A 313 -12.84 3.26 -6.96
C ASP A 313 -11.73 2.21 -6.94
N ILE A 314 -10.53 2.59 -6.48
CA ILE A 314 -9.33 1.75 -6.51
C ILE A 314 -8.64 1.77 -5.14
N LEU A 315 -8.32 0.57 -4.63
CA LEU A 315 -7.41 0.37 -3.51
C LEU A 315 -6.13 -0.31 -3.98
N LEU A 316 -4.96 0.21 -3.57
CA LEU A 316 -3.65 -0.36 -3.79
C LEU A 316 -3.04 -0.81 -2.45
N THR A 317 -2.63 -2.08 -2.37
CA THR A 317 -1.78 -2.62 -1.27
C THR A 317 -0.73 -3.53 -1.89
N HIS A 318 0.52 -3.52 -1.42
CA HIS A 318 1.55 -4.37 -2.04
C HIS A 318 1.30 -5.86 -1.73
N ASP A 319 1.08 -6.17 -0.45
CA ASP A 319 0.61 -7.47 -0.01
C ASP A 319 -0.89 -7.68 -0.30
N TRP A 320 -1.30 -8.95 -0.35
CA TRP A 320 -2.70 -9.32 -0.61
C TRP A 320 -3.53 -9.22 0.66
N PRO A 321 -4.82 -8.84 0.59
CA PRO A 321 -5.76 -9.04 1.69
C PRO A 321 -5.78 -10.50 2.16
N ARG A 322 -5.70 -10.72 3.47
CA ARG A 322 -5.85 -12.04 4.08
C ARG A 322 -7.14 -12.72 3.63
N GLY A 323 -7.07 -14.00 3.26
CA GLY A 323 -8.24 -14.79 2.85
C GLY A 323 -8.73 -14.55 1.42
N VAL A 324 -8.22 -13.57 0.67
CA VAL A 324 -8.70 -13.24 -0.68
C VAL A 324 -8.56 -14.40 -1.68
N ALA A 325 -7.65 -15.34 -1.41
CA ALA A 325 -7.44 -16.56 -2.20
C ALA A 325 -8.67 -17.49 -2.25
N GLU A 326 -9.61 -17.37 -1.31
CA GLU A 326 -10.86 -18.16 -1.29
C GLU A 326 -11.89 -17.70 -2.33
N TYR A 327 -11.71 -16.50 -2.91
CA TYR A 327 -12.67 -15.82 -3.78
C TYR A 327 -12.28 -15.85 -5.27
N GLY A 328 -11.35 -16.74 -5.65
CA GLY A 328 -10.86 -16.94 -7.02
C GLY A 328 -10.46 -18.40 -7.28
N ASP A 329 -9.73 -18.70 -8.36
CA ASP A 329 -9.30 -20.09 -8.65
C ASP A 329 -8.14 -20.53 -7.74
N ILE A 330 -8.51 -20.95 -6.53
CA ILE A 330 -7.62 -21.48 -5.52
C ILE A 330 -6.94 -22.79 -5.96
N LYS A 331 -7.54 -23.55 -6.90
CA LYS A 331 -6.99 -24.82 -7.39
C LYS A 331 -5.80 -24.54 -8.32
N ASP A 332 -5.95 -23.60 -9.24
CA ASP A 332 -4.86 -23.16 -10.10
C ASP A 332 -3.79 -22.37 -9.32
N LEU A 333 -4.18 -21.53 -8.34
CA LEU A 333 -3.22 -20.88 -7.44
C LEU A 333 -2.34 -21.91 -6.72
N LEU A 334 -2.93 -22.93 -6.08
CA LEU A 334 -2.20 -23.98 -5.36
C LEU A 334 -1.50 -25.00 -6.29
N LYS A 335 -1.82 -25.02 -7.57
CA LYS A 335 -1.07 -25.74 -8.62
C LYS A 335 0.18 -24.96 -9.03
N ARG A 336 0.08 -23.64 -9.24
CA ARG A 336 1.22 -22.75 -9.57
C ARG A 336 2.11 -22.46 -8.37
N LYS A 337 1.57 -22.47 -7.15
CA LYS A 337 2.23 -22.13 -5.89
C LYS A 337 1.92 -23.16 -4.79
N PRO A 338 2.42 -24.42 -4.88
CA PRO A 338 2.06 -25.48 -3.93
C PRO A 338 2.44 -25.22 -2.47
N TYR A 339 3.36 -24.29 -2.20
CA TYR A 339 3.77 -23.92 -0.86
C TYR A 339 2.72 -23.09 -0.09
N PHE A 340 1.84 -22.36 -0.78
CA PHE A 340 0.73 -21.64 -0.14
C PHE A 340 -0.35 -22.56 0.46
N LYS A 341 -0.31 -23.88 0.23
CA LYS A 341 -1.33 -24.84 0.71
C LYS A 341 -1.56 -24.77 2.22
N ALA A 342 -0.49 -24.58 3.01
CA ALA A 342 -0.59 -24.47 4.47
C ALA A 342 -1.21 -23.13 4.90
N GLU A 343 -0.73 -22.03 4.33
CA GLU A 343 -1.17 -20.67 4.66
C GLU A 343 -2.63 -20.43 4.26
N VAL A 344 -3.05 -20.97 3.10
CA VAL A 344 -4.45 -21.00 2.65
C VAL A 344 -5.31 -21.85 3.58
N ARG A 345 -4.92 -23.11 3.85
CA ARG A 345 -5.69 -23.99 4.75
C ARG A 345 -5.90 -23.40 6.15
N ASN A 346 -4.93 -22.62 6.64
CA ASN A 346 -4.95 -22.02 7.97
C ASN A 346 -5.54 -20.60 7.97
N GLY A 347 -6.01 -20.06 6.84
CA GLY A 347 -6.59 -18.71 6.74
C GLY A 347 -5.59 -17.57 6.97
N VAL A 348 -4.28 -17.82 6.89
CA VAL A 348 -3.22 -16.83 7.18
C VAL A 348 -2.52 -16.27 5.95
N LEU A 349 -2.74 -16.82 4.76
CA LEU A 349 -2.18 -16.25 3.52
C LEU A 349 -2.69 -14.81 3.33
N GLY A 350 -1.77 -13.86 3.38
CA GLY A 350 -2.05 -12.44 3.21
C GLY A 350 -2.18 -11.65 4.52
N SER A 351 -2.38 -10.35 4.31
CA SER A 351 -2.22 -9.26 5.26
C SER A 351 -3.53 -8.93 5.99
N PRO A 352 -3.54 -8.94 7.34
CA PRO A 352 -4.65 -8.42 8.14
C PRO A 352 -4.95 -6.95 7.84
N ALA A 353 -3.91 -6.14 7.60
CA ALA A 353 -4.04 -4.71 7.31
C ALA A 353 -4.74 -4.46 5.96
N ALA A 354 -4.32 -5.16 4.90
CA ALA A 354 -4.97 -5.07 3.59
C ALA A 354 -6.40 -5.64 3.61
N ALA A 355 -6.67 -6.65 4.44
CA ALA A 355 -8.04 -7.15 4.67
C ALA A 355 -8.91 -6.16 5.45
N ARG A 356 -8.36 -5.46 6.46
CA ARG A 356 -9.04 -4.39 7.19
C ARG A 356 -9.44 -3.24 6.26
N LEU A 357 -8.52 -2.80 5.39
CA LEU A 357 -8.82 -1.81 4.34
C LEU A 357 -9.91 -2.29 3.37
N LEU A 358 -9.79 -3.50 2.82
CA LEU A 358 -10.79 -4.05 1.90
C LEU A 358 -12.20 -4.05 2.52
N ASN A 359 -12.33 -4.57 3.74
CA ASN A 359 -13.62 -4.69 4.44
C ASN A 359 -14.26 -3.33 4.75
N ALA A 360 -13.44 -2.35 5.15
CA ALA A 360 -13.88 -1.03 5.55
C ALA A 360 -14.19 -0.10 4.38
N LEU A 361 -13.53 -0.30 3.23
CA LEU A 361 -13.60 0.61 2.07
C LEU A 361 -14.41 0.07 0.88
N ARG A 362 -14.57 -1.27 0.78
CA ARG A 362 -15.36 -1.96 -0.26
C ARG A 362 -15.15 -1.38 -1.68
N PRO A 363 -13.89 -1.22 -2.10
CA PRO A 363 -13.54 -0.50 -3.33
C PRO A 363 -14.05 -1.26 -4.55
N ARG A 364 -14.27 -0.57 -5.68
CA ARG A 364 -14.68 -1.25 -6.93
C ARG A 364 -13.57 -2.21 -7.41
N PHE A 365 -12.32 -1.80 -7.26
CA PHE A 365 -11.12 -2.59 -7.60
C PHE A 365 -10.11 -2.60 -6.45
N HIS A 366 -9.43 -3.72 -6.26
CA HIS A 366 -8.27 -3.82 -5.36
C HIS A 366 -7.11 -4.46 -6.11
N PHE A 367 -5.98 -3.75 -6.21
CA PHE A 367 -4.78 -4.23 -6.90
C PHE A 367 -3.62 -4.48 -5.94
N SER A 368 -2.94 -5.62 -6.11
CA SER A 368 -1.79 -6.04 -5.29
C SER A 368 -0.72 -6.78 -6.08
N SER A 369 0.42 -7.09 -5.45
CA SER A 369 1.45 -7.92 -6.05
C SER A 369 2.14 -8.83 -5.03
N HIS A 370 3.38 -8.53 -4.64
CA HIS A 370 4.25 -9.26 -3.69
C HIS A 370 4.50 -10.77 -3.96
N LEU A 371 3.45 -11.59 -4.01
CA LEU A 371 3.48 -13.07 -4.11
C LEU A 371 3.96 -13.64 -5.47
N HIS A 372 4.31 -12.77 -6.44
CA HIS A 372 4.81 -13.11 -7.77
C HIS A 372 3.94 -14.17 -8.49
N VAL A 373 2.65 -13.85 -8.68
CA VAL A 373 1.64 -14.66 -9.38
C VAL A 373 0.44 -13.79 -9.79
N LYS A 374 -0.01 -13.87 -11.05
CA LYS A 374 -1.29 -13.26 -11.47
C LYS A 374 -2.46 -14.07 -10.92
N PHE A 375 -3.37 -13.43 -10.20
CA PHE A 375 -4.55 -14.07 -9.59
C PHE A 375 -5.69 -13.07 -9.50
N ALA A 376 -6.89 -13.47 -9.91
CA ALA A 376 -8.09 -12.64 -9.86
C ALA A 376 -9.12 -13.29 -8.94
N ALA A 377 -9.84 -12.45 -8.20
CA ALA A 377 -10.92 -12.84 -7.31
C ALA A 377 -12.03 -11.78 -7.34
N GLU A 378 -13.26 -12.20 -7.01
CA GLU A 378 -14.41 -11.30 -6.90
C GLU A 378 -15.08 -11.49 -5.54
N ILE A 379 -15.03 -10.45 -4.70
CA ILE A 379 -15.46 -10.49 -3.30
C ILE A 379 -16.83 -9.81 -3.21
N PRO A 380 -17.92 -10.53 -2.89
CA PRO A 380 -19.24 -9.91 -2.72
C PRO A 380 -19.27 -8.92 -1.56
N GLU A 381 -20.05 -7.83 -1.68
CA GLU A 381 -20.19 -6.83 -0.62
C GLU A 381 -20.73 -7.38 0.73
N SER A 382 -21.45 -8.51 0.70
CA SER A 382 -21.92 -9.20 1.90
C SER A 382 -20.82 -9.90 2.72
N VAL A 383 -19.58 -9.94 2.21
CA VAL A 383 -18.46 -10.65 2.82
C VAL A 383 -17.51 -9.67 3.54
N CYS A 384 -17.03 -10.08 4.72
CA CYS A 384 -15.93 -9.43 5.43
C CYS A 384 -14.76 -10.41 5.61
N LEU A 385 -13.65 -10.21 4.89
CA LEU A 385 -12.43 -11.01 4.99
C LEU A 385 -11.75 -10.79 6.35
N ASN A 386 -12.09 -11.61 7.34
CA ASN A 386 -11.33 -11.88 8.59
C ASN A 386 -12.16 -12.74 9.58
N HIS A 387 -13.47 -12.89 9.38
CA HIS A 387 -14.28 -13.81 10.19
C HIS A 387 -14.08 -15.26 9.73
N THR A 388 -13.37 -16.06 10.55
CA THR A 388 -13.18 -17.50 10.35
C THR A 388 -14.44 -18.34 10.65
N ASN A 389 -15.55 -17.70 11.00
CA ASN A 389 -16.80 -18.36 11.33
C ASN A 389 -17.71 -18.54 10.11
N LYS A 390 -17.95 -19.80 9.73
CA LYS A 390 -19.15 -20.20 8.99
C LYS A 390 -20.38 -20.04 9.89
N THR A 391 -20.92 -18.83 9.99
CA THR A 391 -22.23 -18.58 10.62
C THR A 391 -23.28 -18.30 9.55
N THR A 392 -24.12 -19.33 9.32
CA THR A 392 -25.56 -19.25 9.03
C THR A 392 -26.10 -17.94 8.46
N GLY A 393 -26.62 -17.97 7.24
CA GLY A 393 -27.16 -16.79 6.56
C GLY A 393 -28.32 -16.13 7.29
N GLY A 394 -28.25 -14.81 7.43
CA GLY A 394 -29.41 -13.95 7.59
C GLY A 394 -29.64 -13.20 6.27
N GLU A 395 -30.81 -13.36 5.66
CA GLU A 395 -31.13 -12.72 4.38
C GLU A 395 -31.42 -11.22 4.56
N SER A 396 -30.35 -10.41 4.57
CA SER A 396 -30.50 -8.97 4.30
C SER A 396 -30.96 -8.78 2.84
N PRO A 397 -31.99 -7.98 2.55
CA PRO A 397 -32.61 -7.91 1.24
C PRO A 397 -31.62 -7.41 0.18
N VAL A 398 -31.32 -8.27 -0.80
CA VAL A 398 -30.27 -8.07 -1.79
C VAL A 398 -30.66 -6.96 -2.79
N LYS A 399 -30.29 -5.72 -2.47
CA LYS A 399 -29.97 -4.73 -3.51
C LYS A 399 -28.91 -5.37 -4.40
N ARG A 400 -29.12 -5.34 -5.73
CA ARG A 400 -28.29 -6.08 -6.72
C ARG A 400 -26.80 -5.87 -6.44
N GLY A 401 -26.14 -6.91 -5.97
CA GLY A 401 -24.93 -6.79 -5.15
C GLY A 401 -23.75 -6.16 -5.86
N ARG A 402 -23.07 -5.24 -5.16
CA ARG A 402 -21.73 -4.77 -5.50
C ARG A 402 -20.72 -5.89 -5.16
N SER A 403 -19.60 -5.88 -5.86
CA SER A 403 -18.44 -6.71 -5.57
C SER A 403 -17.16 -5.88 -5.65
N THR A 404 -16.14 -6.25 -4.88
CA THR A 404 -14.76 -5.79 -5.13
C THR A 404 -14.09 -6.74 -6.09
N LYS A 405 -13.59 -6.19 -7.20
CA LYS A 405 -12.78 -6.90 -8.18
C LYS A 405 -11.30 -6.86 -7.77
N PHE A 406 -10.82 -7.94 -7.13
CA PHE A 406 -9.42 -8.09 -6.74
C PHE A 406 -8.58 -8.65 -7.89
N LEU A 407 -7.41 -8.06 -8.12
CA LEU A 407 -6.41 -8.57 -9.04
C LEU A 407 -4.99 -8.39 -8.48
N ALA A 408 -4.33 -9.52 -8.24
CA ALA A 408 -2.91 -9.58 -8.01
C ALA A 408 -2.12 -9.74 -9.31
N LEU A 409 -0.94 -9.14 -9.38
CA LEU A 409 -0.02 -9.21 -10.53
C LEU A 409 1.35 -9.79 -10.15
N ASP A 410 2.01 -10.40 -11.14
CA ASP A 410 3.36 -10.95 -11.03
C ASP A 410 4.44 -9.84 -11.21
N LYS A 411 5.72 -10.16 -11.02
CA LYS A 411 6.82 -9.21 -11.25
C LYS A 411 7.18 -9.05 -12.73
N VAL A 412 7.72 -7.88 -13.09
CA VAL A 412 8.15 -7.53 -14.46
C VAL A 412 9.26 -8.46 -14.94
N LEU A 413 8.87 -9.54 -15.61
CA LEU A 413 9.74 -10.55 -16.21
C LEU A 413 9.11 -11.12 -17.50
N PRO A 414 9.90 -11.62 -18.46
CA PRO A 414 9.38 -12.27 -19.67
C PRO A 414 8.42 -13.43 -19.34
N GLY A 415 7.29 -13.48 -20.04
CA GLY A 415 6.28 -14.54 -19.87
C GLY A 415 5.48 -14.50 -18.56
N ARG A 416 5.57 -13.42 -17.76
CA ARG A 416 4.77 -13.25 -16.53
C ARG A 416 3.57 -12.31 -16.72
N GLY A 417 2.50 -12.58 -15.98
CA GLY A 417 1.31 -11.73 -15.92
C GLY A 417 1.51 -10.54 -14.98
N PHE A 418 2.40 -9.62 -15.35
CA PHE A 418 2.80 -8.47 -14.52
C PHE A 418 2.07 -7.16 -14.84
N LEU A 419 1.27 -7.15 -15.91
CA LEU A 419 0.59 -5.99 -16.46
C LEU A 419 -0.87 -6.34 -16.74
N GLN A 420 -1.78 -5.41 -16.45
CA GLN A 420 -3.17 -5.45 -16.87
C GLN A 420 -3.60 -4.06 -17.35
N LEU A 421 -4.34 -3.98 -18.44
CA LEU A 421 -5.03 -2.77 -18.89
C LEU A 421 -6.54 -2.90 -18.62
N LEU A 422 -7.15 -1.81 -18.15
CA LEU A 422 -8.57 -1.71 -17.79
C LEU A 422 -9.15 -0.36 -18.24
N SER A 423 -10.39 -0.36 -18.74
CA SER A 423 -11.20 0.85 -18.94
C SER A 423 -12.10 1.02 -17.72
N ILE A 424 -11.96 2.11 -16.97
CA ILE A 424 -12.70 2.34 -15.73
C ILE A 424 -13.59 3.58 -15.92
N GLU A 425 -14.90 3.37 -16.01
CA GLU A 425 -15.91 4.43 -15.96
C GLU A 425 -15.91 5.08 -14.57
N PRO A 426 -15.66 6.40 -14.42
CA PRO A 426 -15.71 7.08 -13.12
C PRO A 426 -17.11 7.07 -12.50
N ASN A 427 -17.17 7.24 -11.17
CA ASN A 427 -18.46 7.31 -10.48
C ASN A 427 -19.23 8.59 -10.86
N LYS A 428 -20.56 8.50 -10.96
CA LYS A 428 -21.40 9.56 -11.58
C LYS A 428 -21.82 10.67 -10.61
N THR A 429 -21.14 10.77 -9.48
CA THR A 429 -21.46 11.65 -8.35
C THR A 429 -21.07 13.12 -8.60
N LYS A 430 -21.91 13.82 -9.37
CA LYS A 430 -21.94 15.29 -9.62
C LYS A 430 -20.70 15.93 -10.28
N ASN A 431 -19.50 15.38 -10.13
CA ASN A 431 -18.26 15.83 -10.77
C ASN A 431 -17.91 15.03 -12.05
N ALA A 432 -18.92 14.43 -12.69
CA ALA A 432 -18.74 13.75 -13.97
C ALA A 432 -18.19 14.73 -15.02
N ARG A 433 -17.22 14.29 -15.82
CA ARG A 433 -16.47 15.13 -16.77
C ARG A 433 -17.37 15.65 -17.91
N THR A 434 -18.00 16.81 -17.68
CA THR A 434 -18.88 17.49 -18.65
C THR A 434 -18.14 18.01 -19.88
N ASN A 435 -16.84 18.27 -19.76
CA ASN A 435 -16.01 18.76 -20.86
C ASN A 435 -14.74 17.89 -21.00
N THR A 436 -14.55 17.30 -22.18
CA THR A 436 -13.45 16.37 -22.47
C THR A 436 -12.17 17.06 -22.93
N SER A 437 -12.20 18.39 -23.12
CA SER A 437 -11.04 19.20 -23.54
C SER A 437 -10.01 19.45 -22.44
N THR A 438 -10.43 19.56 -21.17
CA THR A 438 -9.53 19.81 -20.04
C THR A 438 -8.57 18.63 -19.86
N PRO A 439 -7.25 18.83 -19.77
CA PRO A 439 -6.29 17.76 -19.48
C PRO A 439 -6.60 17.04 -18.16
N LEU A 440 -6.31 15.73 -18.10
CA LEU A 440 -6.42 14.98 -16.85
C LEU A 440 -5.29 15.40 -15.89
N GLN A 441 -5.66 15.73 -14.65
CA GLN A 441 -4.74 16.16 -13.60
C GLN A 441 -4.85 15.25 -12.37
N LEU A 442 -3.77 15.21 -11.59
CA LEU A 442 -3.70 14.53 -10.31
C LEU A 442 -4.00 15.54 -9.20
N HIS A 443 -4.93 15.21 -8.31
CA HIS A 443 -5.30 16.04 -7.17
C HIS A 443 -5.13 15.24 -5.86
N TYR A 444 -4.85 15.95 -4.78
CA TYR A 444 -5.04 15.40 -3.44
C TYR A 444 -6.52 15.21 -3.13
N ASP A 445 -6.84 14.19 -2.32
CA ASP A 445 -8.18 14.00 -1.79
C ASP A 445 -8.44 14.97 -0.61
N PRO A 446 -9.49 15.82 -0.64
CA PRO A 446 -9.73 16.81 0.42
C PRO A 446 -9.89 16.19 1.81
N ALA A 447 -10.61 15.06 1.93
CA ALA A 447 -10.83 14.40 3.21
C ALA A 447 -9.54 13.76 3.75
N PHE A 448 -8.64 13.30 2.89
CA PHE A 448 -7.30 12.87 3.31
C PHE A 448 -6.43 14.03 3.78
N LEU A 449 -6.39 15.17 3.07
CA LEU A 449 -5.68 16.35 3.56
C LEU A 449 -6.25 16.88 4.88
N GLN A 450 -7.58 16.90 5.03
CA GLN A 450 -8.22 17.29 6.29
C GLN A 450 -7.85 16.34 7.44
N THR A 451 -7.84 15.03 7.17
CA THR A 451 -7.45 14.02 8.17
C THR A 451 -5.97 14.16 8.55
N LEU A 452 -5.09 14.45 7.60
CA LEU A 452 -3.67 14.75 7.87
C LEU A 452 -3.50 16.04 8.68
N SER A 453 -4.19 17.13 8.33
CA SER A 453 -4.08 18.41 9.04
C SER A 453 -4.59 18.29 10.47
N ASN A 454 -5.76 17.66 10.68
CA ASN A 454 -6.31 17.43 12.01
C ASN A 454 -5.39 16.53 12.86
N PHE A 455 -4.69 15.56 12.24
CA PHE A 455 -3.73 14.69 12.89
C PHE A 455 -2.41 15.40 13.28
N TYR A 456 -1.82 16.22 12.41
CA TYR A 456 -0.54 16.89 12.69
C TYR A 456 -0.67 18.20 13.48
N ASN A 457 -1.73 18.98 13.29
CA ASN A 457 -1.92 20.30 13.88
C ASN A 457 -2.87 20.28 15.10
N GLY A 458 -3.67 19.22 15.25
CA GLY A 458 -4.68 19.09 16.32
C GLY A 458 -5.84 20.09 16.23
N LYS A 459 -5.99 20.80 15.11
CA LYS A 459 -6.97 21.86 14.86
C LYS A 459 -7.78 21.53 13.61
N ASP A 460 -9.10 21.79 13.65
CA ASP A 460 -10.00 21.59 12.50
C ASP A 460 -9.84 22.69 11.44
N THR A 461 -8.68 22.69 10.77
CA THR A 461 -8.30 23.69 9.77
C THR A 461 -8.96 23.34 8.43
N LYS A 462 -10.14 23.90 8.16
CA LYS A 462 -10.95 23.53 6.98
C LYS A 462 -10.23 23.77 5.64
N LEU A 463 -9.75 22.69 5.04
CA LEU A 463 -9.15 22.67 3.70
C LEU A 463 -10.26 22.54 2.65
N VAL A 464 -10.69 23.67 2.09
CA VAL A 464 -11.76 23.73 1.09
C VAL A 464 -11.18 23.57 -0.32
N HIS A 465 -11.86 22.75 -1.15
CA HIS A 465 -11.57 22.44 -2.56
C HIS A 465 -10.43 21.40 -2.85
N PRO A 466 -10.51 20.65 -3.96
CA PRO A 466 -9.49 19.66 -4.35
C PRO A 466 -8.21 20.32 -4.88
N ILE A 467 -7.13 20.20 -4.12
CA ILE A 467 -5.84 20.80 -4.44
C ILE A 467 -5.13 19.99 -5.53
N ILE A 468 -4.82 20.65 -6.66
CA ILE A 468 -4.00 20.09 -7.75
C ILE A 468 -2.60 19.81 -7.23
N ILE A 469 -2.02 18.64 -7.54
CA ILE A 469 -0.63 18.35 -7.19
C ILE A 469 0.30 19.08 -8.18
N PRO A 470 1.14 20.04 -7.75
CA PRO A 470 1.98 20.82 -8.66
C PRO A 470 2.99 19.93 -9.40
N GLN A 471 3.10 20.04 -10.72
CA GLN A 471 3.76 19.02 -11.57
C GLN A 471 5.30 19.03 -11.55
N ASN A 472 5.95 20.01 -10.92
CA ASN A 472 7.36 20.34 -11.13
C ASN A 472 8.21 20.05 -9.89
N PHE A 473 9.06 19.00 -9.92
CA PHE A 473 10.02 18.71 -8.85
C PHE A 473 11.40 18.18 -9.32
N GLU A 474 11.85 18.60 -10.51
CA GLU A 474 13.18 18.26 -11.06
C GLU A 474 14.37 18.87 -10.29
N ALA A 475 14.13 19.76 -9.32
CA ALA A 475 15.15 20.66 -8.76
C ALA A 475 15.65 20.32 -7.34
N THR A 476 15.14 19.26 -6.68
CA THR A 476 15.45 19.04 -5.24
C THR A 476 16.01 17.65 -4.91
N ALA A 477 16.41 16.89 -5.91
CA ALA A 477 17.39 15.84 -5.70
C ALA A 477 18.69 16.48 -5.22
N PRO A 478 19.30 16.04 -4.09
CA PRO A 478 20.72 16.31 -3.87
C PRO A 478 21.48 15.79 -5.10
N SER A 479 22.39 16.60 -5.65
CA SER A 479 23.36 16.10 -6.62
C SER A 479 24.03 14.86 -6.05
N SER A 480 24.14 13.80 -6.87
CA SER A 480 24.71 12.53 -6.44
C SER A 480 26.09 12.78 -5.81
N LEU A 481 26.25 12.41 -4.54
CA LEU A 481 27.56 12.41 -3.90
C LEU A 481 28.53 11.62 -4.79
N PRO A 482 29.77 12.10 -5.03
CA PRO A 482 30.73 11.37 -5.85
C PRO A 482 30.91 9.94 -5.34
N ASP A 483 30.99 8.97 -6.26
CA ASP A 483 31.19 7.56 -5.90
C ASP A 483 32.43 7.42 -5.00
N GLY A 484 32.23 6.95 -3.78
CA GLY A 484 33.26 6.87 -2.73
C GLY A 484 32.96 7.71 -1.49
N MET A 485 32.11 8.74 -1.57
CA MET A 485 31.48 9.28 -0.36
C MET A 485 30.54 8.24 0.23
N GLY A 486 30.70 7.96 1.53
CA GLY A 486 29.80 7.08 2.27
C GLY A 486 28.36 7.61 2.31
N PRO A 487 27.39 6.81 2.80
CA PRO A 487 26.05 7.32 3.04
C PRO A 487 26.16 8.51 3.99
N SER A 488 25.79 9.70 3.52
CA SER A 488 25.81 10.90 4.35
C SER A 488 25.05 10.61 5.64
N PRO A 489 25.56 11.00 6.83
CA PRO A 489 24.64 11.28 7.92
C PRO A 489 23.65 12.31 7.34
N LEU A 490 22.34 12.09 7.54
CA LEU A 490 21.30 12.97 7.05
C LEU A 490 20.58 13.67 8.22
N PRO A 491 21.27 14.56 8.97
CA PRO A 491 20.55 15.68 9.53
C PRO A 491 20.03 16.56 8.37
N GLU A 492 18.87 17.17 8.58
CA GLU A 492 18.52 18.45 7.95
C GLU A 492 18.57 18.53 6.40
N ARG A 493 18.11 17.48 5.71
CA ARG A 493 17.46 17.66 4.41
C ARG A 493 15.98 17.31 4.49
N THR A 494 15.18 18.26 4.96
CA THR A 494 13.74 18.26 4.72
C THR A 494 13.51 18.32 3.22
N ASN A 495 12.90 17.27 2.66
CA ASN A 495 12.56 17.23 1.25
C ASN A 495 11.55 18.36 0.98
N PRO A 496 11.78 19.27 0.01
CA PRO A 496 10.93 20.45 -0.12
C PRO A 496 9.46 20.15 -0.46
N GLN A 497 9.10 18.93 -0.91
CA GLN A 497 7.70 18.50 -1.00
C GLN A 497 7.10 18.19 0.38
N ALA A 498 7.86 17.51 1.25
CA ALA A 498 7.43 17.27 2.62
C ALA A 498 7.32 18.58 3.41
N LEU A 499 8.22 19.55 3.19
CA LEU A 499 8.10 20.89 3.78
C LEU A 499 6.90 21.66 3.21
N ALA A 500 6.67 21.63 1.90
CA ALA A 500 5.50 22.28 1.29
C ALA A 500 4.17 21.65 1.77
N MET A 501 4.13 20.34 1.97
CA MET A 501 2.99 19.64 2.54
C MET A 501 2.82 19.95 4.04
N ALA A 502 3.89 19.99 4.83
CA ALA A 502 3.83 20.39 6.24
C ALA A 502 3.24 21.80 6.38
N ASN A 503 3.73 22.76 5.58
CA ASN A 503 3.20 24.12 5.50
C ASN A 503 1.72 24.16 5.09
N LEU A 504 1.30 23.33 4.12
CA LEU A 504 -0.10 23.23 3.67
C LEU A 504 -1.03 22.67 4.77
N LEU A 505 -0.54 21.77 5.61
CA LEU A 505 -1.30 21.14 6.69
C LEU A 505 -1.26 21.92 8.01
N GLY A 506 -0.38 22.92 8.13
CA GLY A 506 -0.11 23.66 9.38
C GLY A 506 0.71 22.85 10.39
N ALA A 507 1.63 22.01 9.91
CA ALA A 507 2.49 21.13 10.70
C ALA A 507 3.95 21.62 10.73
N GLU A 508 4.66 21.39 11.82
CA GLU A 508 6.10 21.72 11.94
C GLU A 508 7.00 20.68 11.25
N ASP A 509 6.62 19.40 11.32
CA ASP A 509 7.30 18.27 10.67
C ASP A 509 6.29 17.14 10.37
N MET A 510 6.61 16.27 9.41
CA MET A 510 5.85 15.06 9.09
C MET A 510 6.65 13.76 9.26
N ARG A 511 7.92 13.82 9.69
CA ARG A 511 8.82 12.65 9.75
C ARG A 511 8.56 11.68 10.91
N TYR A 512 7.93 12.13 12.00
CA TYR A 512 7.84 11.37 13.26
C TYR A 512 6.45 11.47 13.89
N SER A 513 5.50 10.65 13.41
CA SER A 513 4.09 10.71 13.84
C SER A 513 3.34 9.38 13.69
#